data_AF-A0A4R4EF66-F1
#
_entry.id   AF-A0A4R4EF66-F1
#
_cell.length_a   1.000
_cell.length_b   1.000
_cell.length_c   1.000
_cell.angle_alpha   90.00
_cell.angle_beta   90.00
_cell.angle_gamma   90.00
#
_symmetry.space_group_name_H-M   'P 1'
#
loop_
_entity.id
_entity.type
_entity.pdbx_description
1 polymer ?
#
loop_
_entity_poly.entity_id
_entity_poly.type
_entity_poly.pdbx_seq_one_letter_code
_entity_poly.pdbx_strand_id
1 'polypeptide(L)'
;MFQSSDTRFAKIFAIFAYILFFLPLIAARNSRFAMYHCNQGLVLLLTFMACNMMLGLVPFIGWLLLPLANLGIVFLMFVGMLNAAGGIMRPLPIIGNINLLQ
;
A
#
# COMPACT_ATOMS: atom_id res chain seq x y z
N MET A 1 -11.76 -30.79 -10.67
CA MET A 1 -12.91 -30.61 -9.75
C MET A 1 -12.33 -30.06 -8.45
N PHE A 2 -12.53 -28.77 -8.15
CA PHE A 2 -12.02 -28.18 -6.91
C PHE A 2 -12.76 -28.80 -5.73
N GLN A 3 -12.03 -29.26 -4.72
CA GLN A 3 -12.62 -29.81 -3.50
C GLN A 3 -13.46 -28.72 -2.84
N SER A 4 -14.67 -29.03 -2.38
CA SER A 4 -15.62 -28.02 -1.88
C SER A 4 -15.07 -27.18 -0.72
N SER A 5 -14.14 -27.72 0.08
CA SER A 5 -13.38 -27.02 1.11
C SER A 5 -12.41 -25.97 0.55
N ASP A 6 -11.68 -26.30 -0.52
CA ASP A 6 -10.75 -25.41 -1.22
C ASP A 6 -11.47 -24.17 -1.79
N THR A 7 -12.64 -24.40 -2.40
CA THR A 7 -13.42 -23.28 -2.95
C THR A 7 -13.91 -22.28 -1.90
N ARG A 8 -14.12 -22.69 -0.64
CA ARG A 8 -14.61 -21.78 0.41
C ARG A 8 -13.49 -20.86 0.91
N PHE A 9 -12.31 -21.44 1.17
CA PHE A 9 -11.13 -20.67 1.58
C PHE A 9 -10.70 -19.72 0.45
N ALA A 10 -10.61 -20.21 -0.79
CA ALA A 10 -10.26 -19.40 -1.95
C ALA A 10 -11.21 -18.20 -2.14
N LYS A 11 -12.52 -18.36 -1.95
CA LYS A 11 -13.50 -17.26 -2.04
C LYS A 11 -13.22 -16.14 -1.03
N ILE A 12 -12.80 -16.48 0.19
CA ILE A 12 -12.50 -15.49 1.23
C ILE A 12 -11.29 -14.64 0.83
N PHE A 13 -10.20 -15.27 0.36
CA PHE A 13 -9.03 -14.54 -0.15
C PHE A 13 -9.34 -13.73 -1.40
N ALA A 14 -10.19 -14.24 -2.28
CA ALA A 14 -10.64 -13.49 -3.46
C ALA A 14 -11.40 -12.22 -3.08
N ILE A 15 -12.26 -12.27 -2.05
CA ILE A 15 -12.94 -11.07 -1.52
C ILE A 15 -11.91 -10.10 -0.93
N PHE A 16 -10.97 -10.59 -0.11
CA PHE A 16 -9.95 -9.74 0.49
C PHE A 16 -9.00 -9.11 -0.53
N ALA A 17 -8.77 -9.73 -1.69
CA ALA A 17 -7.93 -9.16 -2.74
C ALA A 17 -8.44 -7.79 -3.25
N TYR A 18 -9.76 -7.56 -3.29
CA TYR A 18 -10.34 -6.27 -3.70
C TYR A 18 -10.13 -5.14 -2.68
N ILE A 19 -9.84 -5.49 -1.42
CA ILE A 19 -9.68 -4.54 -0.31
C ILE A 19 -8.34 -4.73 0.40
N LEU A 20 -7.34 -5.27 -0.29
CA LEU A 20 -6.10 -5.76 0.33
C LEU A 20 -5.40 -4.71 1.21
N PHE A 21 -5.38 -3.44 0.77
CA PHE A 21 -4.80 -2.33 1.53
C PHE A 21 -5.55 -2.00 2.83
N PHE A 22 -6.85 -2.26 2.86
CA PHE A 22 -7.71 -2.06 4.04
C PHE A 22 -7.86 -3.32 4.88
N LEU A 23 -7.30 -4.46 4.45
CA LEU A 23 -7.45 -5.73 5.15
C LEU A 23 -7.07 -5.66 6.64
N PRO A 24 -5.97 -4.98 7.06
CA PRO A 24 -5.65 -4.85 8.47
C PRO A 24 -6.71 -4.09 9.29
N LEU A 25 -7.45 -3.14 8.70
CA LEU A 25 -8.52 -2.40 9.39
C LEU A 25 -9.64 -3.31 9.87
N ILE A 26 -9.88 -4.40 9.14
CA ILE A 26 -10.97 -5.33 9.41
C ILE A 26 -10.46 -6.55 10.18
N ALA A 27 -9.34 -7.13 9.74
CA ALA A 27 -8.84 -8.40 10.25
C ALA A 27 -7.90 -8.25 11.46
N ALA A 28 -7.28 -7.09 11.66
CA ALA A 28 -6.20 -6.91 12.63
C ALA A 28 -6.20 -5.53 13.31
N ARG A 29 -7.38 -4.93 13.52
CA ARG A 29 -7.52 -3.56 14.05
C ARG A 29 -6.84 -3.32 15.40
N ASN A 30 -6.78 -4.34 16.25
CA ASN A 30 -6.13 -4.25 17.56
C ASN A 30 -4.60 -4.43 17.51
N SER A 31 -4.04 -4.79 16.34
CA SER A 31 -2.61 -4.95 16.16
C SER A 31 -1.98 -3.63 15.74
N ARG A 32 -1.23 -3.02 16.67
CA ARG A 32 -0.45 -1.79 16.39
C ARG A 32 0.48 -1.96 15.18
N PHE A 33 1.08 -3.14 15.03
CA PHE A 33 1.96 -3.46 13.90
C PHE A 33 1.19 -3.49 12.56
N ALA A 34 0.07 -4.19 12.53
CA ALA A 34 -0.72 -4.31 11.30
C ALA A 34 -1.34 -2.95 10.90
N MET A 35 -1.82 -2.19 11.88
CA MET A 35 -2.36 -0.84 11.67
C MET A 35 -1.29 0.15 11.21
N TYR A 36 -0.06 0.05 11.73
CA TYR A 36 1.07 0.85 11.26
C TYR A 36 1.34 0.65 9.77
N HIS A 37 1.45 -0.60 9.32
CA HIS A 37 1.69 -0.91 7.90
C HIS A 37 0.48 -0.66 7.01
N CYS A 38 -0.74 -0.76 7.56
CA CYS A 38 -1.95 -0.30 6.88
C CYS A 38 -1.90 1.20 6.61
N ASN A 39 -1.50 2.01 7.60
CA ASN A 39 -1.33 3.45 7.44
C ASN A 39 -0.25 3.77 6.39
N GLN A 40 0.92 3.13 6.47
CA GLN A 40 2.00 3.33 5.48
C GLN A 40 1.53 2.97 4.06
N GLY A 41 0.82 1.85 3.88
CA GLY A 41 0.26 1.44 2.59
C GLY A 41 -0.77 2.43 2.05
N LEU A 42 -1.66 2.94 2.91
CA LEU A 42 -2.66 3.95 2.54
C LEU A 42 -1.99 5.27 2.13
N VAL A 43 -1.03 5.76 2.91
CA VAL A 43 -0.27 6.98 2.60
C VAL A 43 0.47 6.83 1.27
N LEU A 44 1.08 5.67 1.01
CA LEU A 44 1.78 5.39 -0.24
C LEU A 44 0.81 5.39 -1.44
N LEU A 45 -0.38 4.80 -1.30
CA LEU A 45 -1.42 4.81 -2.33
C LEU A 45 -1.89 6.24 -2.64
N LEU A 46 -2.17 7.04 -1.60
CA LEU A 46 -2.58 8.43 -1.76
C LEU A 46 -1.47 9.29 -2.38
N THR A 47 -0.22 9.06 -1.99
CA THR A 47 0.96 9.70 -2.59
C THR A 47 1.04 9.36 -4.08
N PHE A 48 0.82 8.10 -4.46
CA PHE A 48 0.80 7.68 -5.85
C PHE A 48 -0.29 8.40 -6.67
N MET A 49 -1.52 8.44 -6.16
CA MET A 49 -2.61 9.14 -6.83
C MET A 49 -2.31 10.64 -6.97
N ALA A 50 -1.86 11.28 -5.90
CA ALA A 50 -1.53 12.71 -5.90
C ALA A 50 -0.39 13.04 -6.87
N CYS A 51 0.72 12.27 -6.85
CA CYS A 51 1.84 12.49 -7.76
C CYS A 51 1.44 12.33 -9.23
N ASN A 52 0.70 11.27 -9.57
CA ASN A 52 0.29 11.03 -10.96
C ASN A 52 -0.73 12.06 -11.45
N MET A 53 -1.65 12.49 -10.58
CA MET A 53 -2.60 13.56 -10.92
C MET A 53 -1.88 14.90 -11.13
N MET A 54 -0.99 15.30 -10.21
CA MET A 54 -0.29 16.59 -10.29
C MET A 54 0.71 16.66 -11.45
N LEU A 55 1.53 15.62 -11.63
CA LEU A 55 2.50 15.59 -12.73
C LEU A 55 1.85 15.33 -14.09
N GLY A 56 0.75 14.59 -14.14
CA GLY A 56 0.00 14.34 -15.38
C GLY A 56 -0.60 15.61 -15.98
N LEU A 57 -0.95 16.59 -15.15
CA LEU A 57 -1.48 17.89 -15.57
C LEU A 57 -0.42 18.84 -16.16
N VAL A 58 0.87 18.61 -15.90
CA VAL A 58 1.97 19.45 -16.39
C VAL A 58 2.57 18.84 -17.66
N PRO A 59 2.32 19.40 -18.85
CA PRO A 59 2.83 18.83 -20.10
C PRO A 59 4.35 18.90 -20.20
N PHE A 60 4.94 17.99 -20.98
CA PHE A 60 6.38 17.83 -21.22
C PHE A 60 7.21 17.50 -19.96
N ILE A 61 7.36 18.44 -19.03
CA ILE A 61 8.17 18.27 -17.80
C ILE A 61 7.51 17.27 -16.87
N GLY A 62 6.21 17.40 -16.61
CA GLY A 62 5.49 16.48 -15.74
C GLY A 62 5.51 15.07 -16.30
N TRP A 63 5.33 14.90 -17.61
CA TRP A 63 5.39 13.59 -18.29
C TRP A 63 6.78 12.95 -18.23
N LEU A 64 7.85 13.75 -18.32
CA LEU A 64 9.22 13.26 -18.16
C LEU A 64 9.52 12.83 -16.72
N LEU A 65 9.00 13.56 -15.72
CA LEU A 65 9.22 13.28 -14.30
C LEU A 65 8.32 12.15 -13.76
N LEU A 66 7.14 11.96 -14.33
CA LEU A 66 6.16 10.95 -13.90
C LEU A 66 6.73 9.53 -13.82
N PRO A 67 7.46 8.98 -14.82
CA PRO A 67 8.07 7.65 -14.70
C PRO A 67 9.13 7.58 -13.59
N LEU A 68 9.90 8.65 -13.37
CA LEU A 68 10.89 8.72 -12.29
C LEU A 68 10.23 8.75 -10.91
N ALA A 69 9.15 9.54 -10.76
CA ALA A 69 8.36 9.61 -9.54
C ALA A 69 7.73 8.23 -9.22
N ASN A 70 7.16 7.57 -10.22
CA ASN A 70 6.59 6.22 -10.06
C ASN A 70 7.63 5.18 -9.70
N LEU A 71 8.86 5.26 -10.24
CA LEU A 71 9.96 4.40 -9.84
C LEU A 71 10.32 4.60 -8.36
N GLY A 72 10.36 5.85 -7.89
CA GLY A 72 10.55 6.17 -6.47
C GLY A 72 9.45 5.60 -5.58
N ILE A 73 8.19 5.68 -6.01
CA ILE A 73 7.05 5.11 -5.26
C ILE A 73 7.14 3.58 -5.19
N VAL A 74 7.48 2.91 -6.29
CA VAL A 74 7.70 1.45 -6.32
C VAL A 74 8.85 1.07 -5.39
N PHE A 75 9.93 1.84 -5.37
CA PHE A 75 11.02 1.64 -4.42
C PHE A 75 10.55 1.74 -2.96
N LEU A 76 9.78 2.79 -2.62
CA LEU A 76 9.20 2.93 -1.28
C LEU A 76 8.25 1.77 -0.93
N MET A 77 7.48 1.26 -1.90
CA MET A 77 6.63 0.09 -1.71
C MET A 77 7.45 -1.12 -1.25
N PHE A 78 8.54 -1.44 -1.95
CA PHE A 78 9.41 -2.56 -1.57
C PHE A 78 10.05 -2.36 -0.20
N VAL A 79 10.53 -1.16 0.12
CA VAL A 79 11.07 -0.85 1.46
C VAL A 79 10.02 -1.09 2.54
N GLY A 80 8.78 -0.65 2.32
CA GLY A 80 7.66 -0.87 3.23
C GLY A 80 7.34 -2.36 3.41
N MET A 81 7.27 -3.11 2.30
CA MET A 81 7.03 -4.56 2.32
C MET A 81 8.15 -5.32 3.03
N LEU A 82 9.42 -4.97 2.80
CA LEU A 82 10.56 -5.58 3.48
C LEU A 82 10.56 -5.27 4.97
N ASN A 83 10.23 -4.04 5.37
CA ASN A 83 10.06 -3.69 6.78
C ASN A 83 8.92 -4.51 7.42
N ALA A 84 7.78 -4.65 6.73
CA ALA A 84 6.65 -5.45 7.21
C ALA A 84 7.01 -6.93 7.33
N ALA A 85 7.66 -7.51 6.31
CA ALA A 85 8.12 -8.90 6.34
C ALA A 85 9.15 -9.15 7.45
N GLY A 86 9.98 -8.15 7.76
CA GLY A 86 10.95 -8.18 8.85
C GLY A 86 10.39 -7.88 10.24
N GLY A 87 9.09 -7.61 10.39
CA GLY A 87 8.48 -7.26 11.68
C GLY A 87 8.87 -5.86 12.20
N ILE A 88 9.34 -4.97 11.34
CA ILE A 88 9.88 -3.65 11.70
C ILE A 88 8.84 -2.55 11.39
N MET A 89 8.62 -1.64 12.36
CA MET A 89 7.82 -0.43 12.17
C MET A 89 8.73 0.78 11.91
N ARG A 90 9.34 0.84 10.72
CA ARG A 90 10.20 1.95 10.29
C ARG A 90 9.48 2.80 9.25
N PRO A 91 9.47 4.14 9.39
CA PRO A 91 8.79 5.01 8.46
C PRO A 91 9.43 4.94 7.07
N LEU A 92 8.61 4.98 6.04
CA LEU A 92 9.09 5.18 4.68
C LEU A 92 9.79 6.54 4.56
N PRO A 93 10.88 6.65 3.78
CA PRO A 93 11.46 7.93 3.45
C PRO A 93 10.41 8.93 2.91
N ILE A 94 10.54 10.20 3.28
CA ILE A 94 9.72 11.34 2.84
C ILE A 94 8.27 11.33 3.38
N ILE A 95 7.55 10.22 3.26
CA ILE A 95 6.11 10.14 3.55
C ILE A 95 5.76 9.40 4.85
N GLY A 96 6.72 8.71 5.47
CA GLY A 96 6.44 7.74 6.53
C GLY A 96 6.03 8.33 7.88
N ASN A 97 6.11 9.64 8.06
CA ASN A 97 5.65 10.32 9.28
C ASN A 97 4.17 10.75 9.21
N ILE A 98 3.50 10.57 8.07
CA ILE A 98 2.09 10.90 7.91
C ILE A 98 1.26 9.81 8.59
N ASN A 99 0.38 10.20 9.51
CA ASN A 99 -0.54 9.28 10.19
C ASN A 99 -2.00 9.65 9.91
N LEU A 100 -2.71 8.77 9.22
CA LEU A 100 -4.12 8.88 8.83
C LEU A 100 -5.02 7.93 9.62
N LEU A 101 -4.46 6.84 10.17
CA LEU A 101 -5.20 5.81 10.88
C LEU A 101 -4.75 5.79 12.34
N GLN A 102 -5.66 6.16 13.26
CA GLN A 102 -5.43 6.13 14.71
C GLN A 102 -5.40 4.71 15.26
#